data_AF-A0A2E6LXM8-F1
#
_entry.id   AF-A0A2E6LXM8-F1
#
_cell.length_a   1.000
_cell.length_b   1.000
_cell.length_c   1.000
_cell.angle_alpha   90.00
_cell.angle_beta   90.00
_cell.angle_gamma   90.00
#
_symmetry.space_group_name_H-M   'P 1'
#
loop_
_entity.id
_entity.type
_entity.pdbx_description
1 polymer ?
#
loop_
_entity_poly.entity_id
_entity_poly.type
_entity_poly.pdbx_seq_one_letter_code
_entity_poly.pdbx_strand_id
1 'polypeptide(L)' 'MACIRELDVKLNEWETRYVLESLSLELQRLKVLNAKSDDEDVAADAGNDLIELSILYERLLKSAVALFGGDTHSVRP' A
#
# COMPACT_ATOMS: atom_id res chain seq x y z
N MET A 1 21.90 -14.51 -6.81
CA MET A 1 21.32 -13.59 -5.80
C MET A 1 21.04 -12.28 -6.49
N ALA A 2 19.75 -11.90 -6.62
CA ALA A 2 19.42 -10.57 -7.12
C ALA A 2 19.87 -9.53 -6.08
N CYS A 3 20.54 -8.48 -6.53
CA CYS A 3 20.91 -7.35 -5.67
C CYS A 3 19.66 -6.51 -5.42
N ILE A 4 19.05 -6.63 -4.24
CA ILE A 4 17.93 -5.78 -3.83
C ILE A 4 18.49 -4.42 -3.44
N ARG A 5 18.04 -3.36 -4.14
CA ARG A 5 18.38 -1.97 -3.82
C ARG A 5 17.20 -1.36 -3.06
N GLU A 6 17.49 -0.70 -1.95
CA GLU A 6 16.48 -0.13 -1.05
C GLU A 6 16.63 1.39 -0.96
N LEU A 7 15.51 2.09 -0.78
CA LEU A 7 15.43 3.52 -0.48
C LEU A 7 14.66 3.71 0.82
N ASP A 8 15.21 4.46 1.77
CA ASP A 8 14.56 4.78 3.04
C ASP A 8 13.93 6.19 2.99
N VAL A 9 12.70 6.31 3.49
CA VAL A 9 11.94 7.57 3.50
C VAL A 9 11.21 7.71 4.84
N LYS A 10 11.31 8.89 5.46
CA LYS A 10 10.55 9.23 6.67
C LYS A 10 9.33 10.04 6.27
N LEU A 11 8.15 9.57 6.67
CA LEU A 11 6.87 10.23 6.40
C LEU A 11 6.24 10.63 7.74
N ASN A 12 5.67 11.84 7.78
CA ASN A 12 4.79 12.26 8.86
C ASN A 12 3.38 11.67 8.66
N GLU A 13 2.46 11.99 9.57
CA GLU A 13 1.12 11.40 9.60
C GLU A 13 0.30 11.68 8.32
N TRP A 14 0.30 12.92 7.82
CA TRP A 14 -0.50 13.27 6.65
C TRP A 14 0.11 12.72 5.35
N GLU A 15 1.44 12.71 5.23
CA GLU A 15 2.16 12.09 4.11
C GLU A 15 1.88 10.58 4.06
N THR A 16 1.94 9.93 5.22
CA THR A 16 1.64 8.50 5.35
C THR A 16 0.20 8.18 4.94
N ARG A 17 -0.77 8.99 5.39
CA ARG A 17 -2.17 8.86 4.96
C ARG A 17 -2.32 9.00 3.46
N TYR A 18 -1.69 10.00 2.86
CA TYR A 18 -1.76 10.24 1.43
C TYR A 18 -1.18 9.08 0.60
N VAL A 19 -0.04 8.52 1.04
CA VAL A 19 0.56 7.34 0.40
C VAL A 19 -0.34 6.12 0.52
N LEU A 20 -0.90 5.86 1.72
CA LEU A 20 -1.84 4.75 1.94
C LEU A 20 -3.11 4.88 1.09
N GLU A 21 -3.67 6.08 0.98
CA GLU A 21 -4.85 6.35 0.14
C GLU A 21 -4.52 6.11 -1.34
N SER A 22 -3.38 6.63 -1.82
CA SER A 22 -2.93 6.43 -3.20
C SER A 22 -2.73 4.95 -3.53
N LEU A 23 -2.10 4.19 -2.63
CA LEU A 23 -1.95 2.74 -2.77
C LEU A 23 -3.31 2.03 -2.80
N SER A 24 -4.25 2.42 -1.93
CA SER A 24 -5.59 1.83 -1.90
C SER A 24 -6.35 2.04 -3.21
N LEU A 25 -6.26 3.24 -3.80
CA LEU A 25 -6.89 3.55 -5.09
C LEU A 25 -6.27 2.72 -6.22
N GLU A 26 -4.94 2.59 -6.24
CA GLU A 26 -4.27 1.79 -7.26
C GLU A 26 -4.59 0.30 -7.14
N LEU A 27 -4.66 -0.23 -5.91
CA LEU A 27 -5.10 -1.61 -5.68
C LEU A 27 -6.53 -1.86 -6.19
N GLN A 28 -7.43 -0.88 -6.05
CA GLN A 28 -8.78 -0.98 -6.62
C GLN A 28 -8.74 -0.98 -8.15
N ARG A 29 -7.91 -0.12 -8.76
CA ARG A 29 -7.73 -0.07 -10.22
C ARG A 29 -7.19 -1.39 -10.77
N LEU A 30 -6.13 -1.93 -10.15
CA LEU A 30 -5.50 -3.19 -10.55
C LEU A 30 -6.45 -4.38 -10.41
N LYS A 31 -7.26 -4.43 -9.34
CA LYS A 31 -8.32 -5.46 -9.21
C LYS A 31 -9.30 -5.44 -10.38
N VAL A 32 -9.68 -4.25 -10.84
CA VAL A 32 -10.59 -4.12 -11.99
C VAL A 32 -9.90 -4.54 -13.28
N LEU A 33 -8.66 -4.13 -13.51
CA LEU A 33 -7.88 -4.50 -14.70
C LEU A 33 -7.65 -6.01 -14.77
N ASN A 34 -7.14 -6.61 -13.69
CA ASN A 34 -6.91 -8.06 -13.61
C ASN A 34 -8.17 -8.89 -13.87
N ALA A 35 -9.34 -8.40 -13.43
CA ALA A 35 -10.60 -9.14 -13.55
C ALA A 35 -11.36 -8.90 -14.86
N LYS A 36 -11.14 -7.77 -15.54
CA LYS A 36 -11.99 -7.32 -16.67
C LYS A 36 -11.23 -7.02 -17.96
N SER A 37 -9.89 -7.12 -17.96
CA SER A 37 -9.12 -6.91 -19.18
C SER A 37 -9.35 -8.06 -20.16
N ASP A 38 -9.63 -7.73 -21.42
CA ASP A 38 -9.68 -8.69 -22.53
C ASP A 38 -8.27 -9.00 -23.09
N ASP A 39 -7.26 -8.23 -22.65
CA ASP A 39 -5.85 -8.46 -22.93
C ASP A 39 -5.24 -9.28 -21.77
N GLU A 40 -4.78 -10.50 -22.10
CA GLU A 40 -4.27 -11.49 -21.15
C GLU A 40 -2.96 -11.03 -20.49
N ASP A 41 -2.08 -10.37 -21.23
CA ASP A 41 -0.81 -9.85 -20.71
C ASP A 41 -1.09 -8.72 -19.71
N VAL A 42 -2.01 -7.81 -20.06
CA VAL A 42 -2.44 -6.73 -19.15
C VAL A 42 -3.11 -7.30 -17.89
N ALA A 43 -3.91 -8.35 -18.02
CA ALA A 43 -4.53 -9.00 -16.87
C ALA A 43 -3.49 -9.64 -15.95
N ALA A 44 -2.50 -10.34 -16.52
CA ALA A 44 -1.42 -10.98 -15.79
C ALA A 44 -0.52 -9.96 -15.08
N ASP A 45 -0.10 -8.91 -15.77
CA ASP A 45 0.71 -7.82 -15.20
C ASP A 45 -0.03 -7.12 -14.07
N ALA A 46 -1.31 -6.80 -14.26
CA ALA A 46 -2.14 -6.20 -13.22
C ALA A 46 -2.29 -7.13 -12.00
N GLY A 47 -2.32 -8.45 -12.20
CA GLY A 47 -2.34 -9.43 -11.12
C GLY A 47 -1.05 -9.46 -10.33
N ASN A 48 0.10 -9.39 -11.00
CA ASN A 48 1.42 -9.34 -10.35
C ASN A 48 1.57 -8.04 -9.54
N ASP A 49 1.29 -6.89 -10.15
CA ASP A 49 1.35 -5.58 -9.50
C ASP A 49 0.42 -5.51 -8.29
N LEU A 50 -0.78 -6.11 -8.39
CA LEU A 50 -1.74 -6.17 -7.30
C LEU A 50 -1.15 -6.89 -6.07
N ILE A 51 -0.45 -8.00 -6.28
CA ILE A 51 0.20 -8.75 -5.20
C ILE A 51 1.33 -7.91 -4.59
N GLU A 52 2.22 -7.36 -5.40
CA GLU A 52 3.36 -6.58 -4.91
C GLU A 52 2.93 -5.33 -4.12
N LEU A 53 1.98 -4.57 -4.66
CA LEU A 53 1.46 -3.37 -3.98
C LEU A 53 0.63 -3.71 -2.74
N SER A 54 -0.04 -4.87 -2.70
CA SER A 54 -0.78 -5.29 -1.50
C SER A 54 0.16 -5.54 -0.31
N ILE A 55 1.33 -6.15 -0.57
CA ILE A 55 2.36 -6.36 0.44
C ILE A 55 2.92 -5.02 0.94
N LEU A 56 3.16 -4.07 0.04
CA LEU A 56 3.60 -2.73 0.40
C LEU A 56 2.56 -1.99 1.26
N TYR A 57 1.29 -2.01 0.84
CA TYR A 57 0.18 -1.39 1.54
C TYR A 57 0.02 -1.96 2.96
N GLU A 58 -0.02 -3.29 3.10
CA GLU A 58 -0.15 -3.94 4.41
C GLU A 58 1.01 -3.60 5.35
N ARG A 59 2.24 -3.62 4.83
CA ARG A 59 3.43 -3.26 5.61
C ARG A 59 3.36 -1.81 6.09
N LEU A 60 3.02 -0.88 5.21
CA LEU A 60 2.92 0.54 5.56
C LEU A 60 1.77 0.80 6.53
N LEU A 61 0.61 0.16 6.32
CA LEU A 61 -0.56 0.30 7.18
C LEU A 61 -0.27 -0.19 8.61
N LYS A 62 0.37 -1.36 8.74
CA LYS A 62 0.77 -1.89 10.05
C LYS A 62 1.71 -0.92 10.78
N SER A 63 2.72 -0.40 10.08
CA SER A 63 3.65 0.59 10.65
C SER A 63 2.94 1.89 11.03
N ALA A 64 2.02 2.38 10.18
CA ALA A 64 1.27 3.61 10.43
C ALA A 64 0.36 3.47 11.65
N VAL A 65 -0.35 2.34 11.80
CA VAL A 65 -1.20 2.06 12.97
C VAL A 65 -0.35 1.97 14.24
N ALA A 66 0.80 1.30 14.19
CA ALA A 66 1.68 1.20 15.36
C ALA A 66 2.26 2.56 15.80
N LEU A 67 2.52 3.48 14.88
CA LEU A 67 3.13 4.78 15.17
C LEU A 67 2.12 5.89 15.46
N PHE A 68 1.03 5.96 14.69
CA PHE A 68 0.06 7.06 14.73
C PHE A 68 -1.31 6.64 15.29
N GLY A 69 -1.55 5.34 15.43
CA GLY A 69 -2.85 4.80 15.83
C GLY A 69 -3.19 4.97 17.32
N GLY A 70 -2.29 5.57 18.11
CA GLY A 70 -2.44 6.02 19.50
C GLY A 70 -3.44 5.27 20.39
N ASP A 71 -2.95 4.64 21.46
CA ASP A 71 -3.79 4.05 22.51
C ASP A 71 -4.95 4.97 22.88
N THR A 72 -6.18 4.48 22.73
CA THR A 72 -7.43 5.16 23.13
C THR A 72 -7.58 5.34 24.66
N HIS A 73 -6.48 5.26 25.41
CA HIS A 73 -6.41 5.41 26.85
C HIS A 73 -5.32 6.42 27.26
N SER A 74 -5.39 7.67 26.81
CA SER A 74 -4.81 8.75 27.62
C SER A 74 -5.44 10.12 27.30
N VAL A 75 -6.10 10.64 28.34
CA VAL A 75 -6.38 12.05 28.63
C VAL A 75 -7.35 12.80 27.70
N ARG A 76 -8.56 13.03 28.23
CA ARG A 76 -9.06 14.41 28.30
C ARG A 76 -9.30 14.79 29.76
N PRO A 77 -8.95 16.01 30.17
CA PRO A 77 -9.31 16.57 31.48
C PRO A 77 -10.82 16.76 31.62
#